data_AF-A0A0Q5L087-F1
#
_entry.id   AF-A0A0Q5L087-F1
#
_cell.length_a   1.000
_cell.length_b   1.000
_cell.length_c   1.000
_cell.angle_alpha   90.00
_cell.angle_beta   90.00
_cell.angle_gamma   90.00
#
_symmetry.space_group_name_H-M   'P 1'
#
loop_
_entity.id
_entity.type
_entity.pdbx_description
1 polymer ?
#
loop_
_entity_poly.entity_id
_entity_poly.type
_entity_poly.pdbx_seq_one_letter_code
_entity_poly.pdbx_strand_id
1 'polypeptide(L)'
;MPDNLSAWLTVLDQFERALDAADEQLDGQPFDAPPGPVPEELRERAEAVLARQQLMIGGLVTSRAHVAREIAALRRVPTSKTDVPAYLDVEG
;
A
#
# COMPACT_ATOMS: atom_id res chain seq x y z
N MET A 1 -34.96 0.75 10.58
CA MET A 1 -34.07 -0.39 10.29
C MET A 1 -32.74 -0.15 10.98
N PRO A 2 -32.67 -0.38 12.30
CA PRO A 2 -31.43 -0.21 13.09
C PRO A 2 -30.26 -1.04 12.54
N ASP A 3 -30.57 -2.16 11.87
CA ASP A 3 -29.61 -3.09 11.27
C ASP A 3 -28.71 -2.45 10.19
N ASN A 4 -29.22 -1.49 9.41
CA ASN A 4 -28.42 -0.83 8.36
C ASN A 4 -27.38 0.11 8.97
N LEU A 5 -27.79 0.92 9.96
CA LEU A 5 -26.89 1.87 10.63
C LEU A 5 -25.77 1.13 11.36
N SER A 6 -26.08 0.05 12.07
CA SER A 6 -25.08 -0.78 12.74
C SER A 6 -24.11 -1.46 11.78
N ALA A 7 -24.59 -1.89 10.60
CA ALA A 7 -23.74 -2.49 9.58
C ALA A 7 -22.74 -1.48 9.01
N TRP A 8 -23.19 -0.25 8.70
CA TRP A 8 -22.31 0.83 8.25
C TRP A 8 -21.31 1.27 9.32
N LEU A 9 -21.73 1.36 10.59
CA LEU A 9 -20.81 1.65 11.69
C LEU A 9 -19.69 0.61 11.79
N THR A 10 -20.05 -0.68 11.74
CA THR A 10 -19.08 -1.78 11.81
C THR A 10 -18.03 -1.68 10.69
N VAL A 11 -18.47 -1.36 9.48
CA VAL A 11 -17.59 -1.19 8.32
C VAL A 11 -16.68 0.03 8.47
N LEU A 12 -17.21 1.18 8.88
CA LEU A 12 -16.40 2.38 9.07
C LEU A 12 -15.39 2.21 10.19
N ASP A 13 -15.77 1.56 11.30
CA ASP A 13 -14.85 1.20 12.39
C ASP A 13 -13.70 0.30 11.89
N GLN A 14 -14.01 -0.66 11.02
CA GLN A 14 -13.00 -1.54 10.42
C GLN A 14 -12.02 -0.76 9.54
N PHE A 15 -12.52 0.15 8.68
CA PHE A 15 -11.66 0.95 7.82
C PHE A 15 -10.79 1.94 8.58
N GLU A 16 -11.33 2.59 9.60
CA GLU A 16 -10.55 3.50 10.44
C GLU A 16 -9.45 2.76 11.19
N ARG A 17 -9.77 1.60 11.79
CA ARG A 17 -8.76 0.74 12.41
C ARG A 17 -7.68 0.32 11.41
N ALA A 18 -8.08 -0.01 10.19
CA ALA A 18 -7.14 -0.38 9.13
C ALA A 18 -6.23 0.78 8.69
N LEU A 19 -6.74 2.01 8.70
CA LEU A 19 -5.96 3.22 8.40
C LEU A 19 -4.99 3.59 9.53
N ASP A 20 -5.31 3.23 10.77
CA ASP A 20 -4.46 3.51 11.95
C ASP A 20 -3.42 2.39 12.19
N ALA A 21 -3.62 1.21 11.60
CA ALA A 21 -2.69 0.09 11.63
C ALA A 21 -1.45 0.42 10.79
N ALA A 22 -0.48 1.11 11.39
CA ALA A 22 0.65 1.75 10.72
C ALA A 22 1.61 0.81 9.96
N ASP A 23 1.51 -0.51 10.12
CA ASP A 23 2.22 -1.55 9.35
C ASP A 23 1.77 -2.97 9.73
N GLU A 24 0.68 -3.11 10.50
CA GLU A 24 0.17 -4.43 10.84
C GLU A 24 -0.42 -5.10 9.60
N GLN A 25 -0.15 -6.39 9.46
CA GLN A 25 -0.73 -7.19 8.39
C GLN A 25 -2.25 -7.22 8.60
N LEU A 26 -2.96 -6.41 7.82
CA LEU A 26 -4.40 -6.41 7.80
C LEU A 26 -4.85 -7.80 7.35
N ASP A 27 -5.65 -8.47 8.19
CA ASP A 27 -6.32 -9.68 7.79
C ASP A 27 -7.15 -9.38 6.53
N GLY A 28 -6.81 -10.04 5.42
CA GLY A 28 -7.44 -9.84 4.11
C GLY A 28 -8.87 -10.38 4.05
N GLN A 29 -9.65 -10.19 5.11
CA GLN A 29 -11.05 -10.57 5.13
C GLN A 29 -11.78 -9.85 3.99
N PRO A 30 -12.61 -10.58 3.23
CA PRO A 30 -13.42 -9.96 2.20
C PRO A 30 -14.35 -8.91 2.82
N PHE A 31 -14.35 -7.73 2.21
CA PHE A 31 -15.28 -6.66 2.55
C PHE A 31 -16.69 -7.04 2.06
N ASP A 32 -17.67 -7.02 2.97
CA ASP A 32 -19.08 -7.13 2.63
C ASP A 32 -19.75 -5.77 2.74
N ALA A 33 -20.32 -5.29 1.64
CA ALA A 33 -20.92 -3.97 1.58
C ALA A 33 -22.28 -3.97 2.31
N PRO A 34 -22.51 -3.06 3.27
CA PRO A 34 -23.80 -2.97 3.94
C PRO A 34 -24.92 -2.68 2.93
N PRO A 35 -26.14 -3.18 3.17
CA PRO A 35 -27.25 -3.00 2.23
C PRO A 35 -27.76 -1.56 2.21
N GLY A 36 -27.95 -1.00 1.02
CA GLY A 36 -28.51 0.34 0.85
C GLY A 36 -27.48 1.47 0.94
N PRO A 37 -27.91 2.74 0.80
CA PRO A 37 -27.00 3.87 0.85
C PRO A 37 -26.44 4.10 2.26
N VAL A 38 -25.34 4.84 2.33
CA VAL A 38 -24.76 5.34 3.59
C VAL A 38 -25.82 6.20 4.31
N PRO A 39 -26.13 5.92 5.59
CA PRO A 39 -26.98 6.78 6.40
C PRO A 39 -26.46 8.21 6.45
N GLU A 40 -27.36 9.18 6.42
CA GLU A 40 -27.04 10.61 6.39
C GLU A 40 -26.09 11.01 7.52
N GLU A 41 -26.32 10.43 8.70
CA GLU A 41 -25.56 10.71 9.92
C GLU A 41 -24.11 10.20 9.84
N LEU A 42 -23.81 9.28 8.92
CA LEU A 42 -22.48 8.70 8.72
C LEU A 42 -21.76 9.27 7.50
N ARG A 43 -22.39 10.14 6.71
CA ARG A 43 -21.82 10.62 5.45
C ARG A 43 -20.48 11.32 5.64
N GLU A 44 -20.42 12.29 6.55
CA GLU A 44 -19.19 13.05 6.84
C GLU A 44 -18.05 12.13 7.26
N ARG A 45 -18.36 11.13 8.09
CA ARG A 45 -17.40 10.12 8.53
C ARG A 45 -16.90 9.26 7.37
N ALA A 46 -17.80 8.79 6.51
CA ALA A 46 -17.44 8.02 5.33
C ALA A 46 -16.56 8.82 4.35
N GLU A 47 -16.86 10.10 4.15
CA GLU A 47 -16.06 11.01 3.31
C GLU A 47 -14.66 11.24 3.90
N ALA A 48 -14.56 11.40 5.23
CA ALA A 48 -13.27 11.54 5.91
C ALA A 48 -12.40 10.28 5.77
N VAL A 49 -13.00 9.09 5.93
CA VAL A 49 -12.31 7.80 5.70
C VAL A 49 -11.81 7.70 4.26
N LEU A 50 -12.67 8.03 3.28
CA LEU A 50 -12.30 7.98 1.86
C LEU A 50 -11.14 8.93 1.54
N ALA A 51 -11.17 10.17 2.06
CA ALA A 51 -10.10 11.14 1.85
C ALA A 51 -8.76 10.63 2.40
N ARG A 52 -8.76 10.03 3.60
CA ARG A 52 -7.56 9.42 4.21
C ARG A 52 -7.03 8.25 3.38
N GLN A 53 -7.91 7.37 2.90
CA GLN A 53 -7.54 6.25 2.02
C GLN A 53 -6.89 6.75 0.73
N GLN A 54 -7.44 7.77 0.09
CA GLN A 54 -6.88 8.35 -1.14
C GLN A 54 -5.48 8.95 -0.92
N LEU A 55 -5.27 9.64 0.20
CA LEU A 55 -3.95 10.16 0.57
C LEU A 55 -2.93 9.04 0.77
N MET A 56 -3.31 7.98 1.49
CA MET A 56 -2.43 6.83 1.74
C MET A 56 -2.08 6.09 0.44
N ILE A 57 -3.06 5.87 -0.45
CA ILE A 57 -2.83 5.27 -1.77
C ILE A 57 -1.85 6.13 -2.58
N GLY A 58 -2.03 7.45 -2.59
CA GLY A 58 -1.12 8.37 -3.28
C GLY A 58 0.32 8.28 -2.75
N GLY A 59 0.48 8.19 -1.43
CA GLY A 59 1.76 7.95 -0.77
C GLY A 59 2.39 6.64 -1.20
N LEU A 60 1.64 5.53 -1.15
CA LEU A 60 2.10 4.19 -1.54
C LEU A 60 2.54 4.13 -3.01
N VAL A 61 1.78 4.75 -3.91
CA VAL A 61 2.13 4.83 -5.35
C VAL A 61 3.46 5.57 -5.54
N THR A 62 3.64 6.69 -4.81
CA THR A 62 4.87 7.48 -4.87
C THR A 62 6.07 6.69 -4.35
N SER A 63 5.93 6.05 -3.19
CA SER A 63 6.97 5.20 -2.59
C SER A 63 7.34 4.04 -3.50
N ARG A 64 6.34 3.34 -4.08
CA ARG A 64 6.57 2.27 -5.05
C ARG A 64 7.34 2.76 -6.28
N ALA A 65 7.00 3.93 -6.80
CA ALA A 65 7.72 4.51 -7.94
C ALA A 65 9.16 4.89 -7.59
N HIS A 66 9.41 5.36 -6.36
CA HIS A 66 10.75 5.64 -5.88
C HIS A 66 11.61 4.37 -5.79
N VAL A 67 11.12 3.34 -5.09
CA VAL A 67 11.82 2.04 -4.97
C VAL A 67 12.10 1.41 -6.34
N ALA A 68 11.14 1.48 -7.27
CA ALA A 68 11.34 0.96 -8.62
C ALA A 68 12.49 1.67 -9.35
N ARG A 69 12.66 2.99 -9.17
CA ARG A 69 13.79 3.75 -9.73
C ARG A 69 15.11 3.36 -9.10
N GLU A 70 15.15 3.16 -7.78
CA GLU A 70 16.36 2.71 -7.08
C GLU A 70 16.81 1.32 -7.55
N ILE A 71 15.88 0.37 -7.65
CA ILE A 71 16.16 -0.96 -8.19
C ILE A 71 16.69 -0.86 -9.63
N ALA A 72 16.08 -0.02 -10.47
CA ALA A 72 16.55 0.19 -11.84
C ALA A 72 17.97 0.79 -11.89
N ALA A 73 18.31 1.68 -10.96
CA ALA A 73 19.66 2.24 -10.85
C ALA A 73 20.68 1.17 -10.43
N LEU A 74 20.36 0.34 -9.41
CA LEU A 74 21.23 -0.76 -8.97
C LEU A 74 21.50 -1.75 -10.11
N ARG A 75 20.48 -2.09 -10.92
CA ARG A 75 20.63 -3.00 -12.06
C ARG A 75 21.53 -2.46 -13.17
N ARG A 76 21.80 -1.15 -13.22
CA ARG A 76 22.69 -0.53 -14.22
C ARG A 76 24.15 -0.51 -13.77
N VAL A 77 24.44 -0.73 -12.49
CA VAL A 77 25.82 -0.81 -12.00
C VAL A 77 26.41 -2.13 -12.47
N PRO A 78 27.49 -2.13 -13.28
CA PRO A 78 28.16 -3.36 -13.68
C PRO A 78 28.76 -4.02 -12.45
N THR A 79 28.28 -5.20 -12.10
CA THR A 79 28.97 -6.09 -11.16
C THR A 79 30.14 -6.73 -11.88
N SER A 80 31.24 -5.99 -12.01
CA SER A 80 32.52 -6.57 -12.45
C SER A 80 32.90 -7.68 -11.46
N LYS A 81 32.97 -8.93 -11.92
CA LYS A 81 33.63 -10.01 -11.17
C LYS A 81 35.11 -9.65 -11.07
N THR A 82 35.51 -9.06 -9.94
CA THR A 82 36.90 -8.63 -9.69
C THR A 82 37.85 -9.80 -9.38
N ASP A 83 37.33 -11.04 -9.32
CA ASP A 83 38.09 -12.22 -8.94
C ASP A 83 38.06 -13.30 -10.04
N VAL A 84 38.46 -12.92 -11.25
CA VAL A 84 38.76 -13.86 -12.32
C VAL A 84 40.24 -13.71 -12.67
N PRO A 85 41.09 -14.74 -12.45
CA PRO A 85 42.49 -14.66 -12.80
C PRO A 85 42.61 -14.49 -14.33
N ALA A 86 43.15 -13.35 -14.76
CA ALA A 86 43.51 -13.11 -16.15
C ALA A 86 44.97 -13.49 -16.36
N TYR A 87 45.22 -14.50 -17.20
CA TYR A 87 46.58 -14.81 -17.66
C TYR A 87 47.02 -13.72 -18.65
N LEU A 88 48.01 -12.93 -18.26
CA LEU A 88 48.68 -11.97 -19.13
C LEU A 88 49.69 -12.76 -19.95
N ASP A 89 49.42 -12.95 -21.24
CA ASP A 89 50.38 -13.54 -22.16
C ASP A 89 51.45 -12.49 -22.47
N VAL A 90 52.63 -12.67 -21.89
CA VAL A 90 53.81 -11.86 -22.20
C VAL A 90 54.57 -12.56 -23.31
N GLU A 91 54.38 -12.07 -24.54
CA GLU A 91 55.26 -12.44 -25.66
C GLU A 91 56.68 -11.97 -25.33
N GLY A 92 57.61 -12.92 -25.32
CA GLY A 92 59.06 -12.72 -25.09
C GLY A 92 59.85 -12.47 -26.37
#